data_AF-A0A1H9QAQ9-F1
#
_entry.id   AF-A0A1H9QAQ9-F1
#
_cell.length_a   1.000
_cell.length_b   1.000
_cell.length_c   1.000
_cell.angle_alpha   90.00
_cell.angle_beta   90.00
_cell.angle_gamma   90.00
#
_symmetry.space_group_name_H-M   'P 1'
#
loop_
_entity.id
_entity.type
_entity.pdbx_description
1 polymer ?
#
loop_
_entity_poly.entity_id
_entity_poly.type
_entity_poly.pdbx_seq_one_letter_code
_entity_poly.pdbx_strand_id
1 'polypeptide(L)' 'MCALAVAHQSFNHLPKSPATLVMLTMMHELDTTRTLLESALAQLHMSTRPPSYTLH' A
#
# COMPACT_ATOMS: atom_id res chain seq x y z
N MET A 1 -20.41 25.54 2.65
CA MET A 1 -19.18 26.34 2.85
C MET A 1 -17.95 25.47 3.19
N CYS A 2 -18.04 24.48 4.09
CA CYS A 2 -16.88 23.65 4.48
C CYS A 2 -16.26 22.85 3.31
N ALA A 3 -17.07 22.23 2.45
CA ALA A 3 -16.55 21.46 1.30
C ALA A 3 -15.71 22.33 0.34
N LEU A 4 -16.12 23.59 0.11
CA LEU A 4 -15.37 24.53 -0.73
C LEU A 4 -14.05 24.95 -0.07
N ALA A 5 -14.07 25.21 1.24
CA ALA A 5 -12.86 25.56 1.98
C ALA A 5 -11.85 24.40 2.02
N VAL A 6 -12.33 23.16 2.20
CA VAL A 6 -11.51 21.95 2.14
C VAL A 6 -10.92 21.78 0.75
N ALA A 7 -11.71 21.90 -0.31
CA ALA A 7 -11.23 21.80 -1.69
C ALA A 7 -10.12 22.85 -1.99
N HIS A 8 -10.31 24.10 -1.57
CA HIS A 8 -9.33 25.16 -1.77
C HIS A 8 -8.04 24.93 -0.97
N GLN A 9 -8.16 24.51 0.29
CA GLN A 9 -7.02 24.13 1.14
C GLN A 9 -6.23 22.96 0.54
N SER A 10 -6.92 21.91 0.08
CA SER A 10 -6.31 20.74 -0.55
C SER A 10 -5.57 21.10 -1.83
N PHE A 11 -6.15 21.95 -2.68
CA PHE A 11 -5.49 22.42 -3.90
C PHE A 11 -4.20 23.21 -3.59
N ASN A 12 -4.22 24.05 -2.56
CA ASN A 12 -3.02 24.77 -2.13
C ASN A 12 -1.95 23.84 -1.54
N HIS A 13 -2.34 22.74 -0.92
CA HIS A 13 -1.45 21.72 -0.35
C HIS A 13 -1.00 20.65 -1.34
N LEU A 14 -1.49 20.65 -2.59
CA LEU A 14 -1.01 19.70 -3.58
C LEU A 14 0.50 19.89 -3.80
N PRO A 15 1.28 18.81 -3.89
CA PRO A 15 2.71 18.90 -4.18
C PRO A 15 2.90 19.55 -5.55
N LYS A 16 3.51 20.74 -5.58
CA LYS A 16 3.73 21.50 -6.82
C LYS A 16 5.00 21.08 -7.56
N SER A 17 5.89 20.35 -6.88
CA SER A 17 7.14 19.86 -7.45
C SER A 17 6.93 18.51 -8.14
N PRO A 18 7.29 18.36 -9.43
CA PRO A 18 7.26 17.08 -10.13
C PRO A 18 8.06 15.99 -9.40
N ALA A 19 9.18 16.35 -8.77
CA ALA A 19 9.99 15.41 -8.01
C ALA A 19 9.26 14.87 -6.77
N THR A 20 8.51 15.73 -6.07
CA THR A 20 7.72 15.32 -4.89
C THR A 20 6.56 14.40 -5.29
N LEU A 21 5.88 14.70 -6.41
CA LEU A 21 4.83 13.83 -6.94
C LEU A 21 5.38 12.45 -7.29
N VAL A 22 6.49 12.37 -8.03
CA VAL A 22 7.14 11.10 -8.37
C VAL A 22 7.57 10.33 -7.12
N MET A 23 8.14 11.01 -6.12
CA MET A 23 8.53 10.38 -4.86
C MET A 23 7.32 9.78 -4.13
N LEU A 24 6.22 10.53 -4.00
CA LEU A 24 5.01 10.04 -3.33
C LEU A 24 4.42 8.83 -4.06
N THR A 25 4.37 8.86 -5.39
CA THR A 25 3.94 7.71 -6.19
C THR A 25 4.86 6.52 -5.98
N MET A 26 6.19 6.72 -6.07
CA MET A 26 7.16 5.65 -5.85
C MET A 26 7.03 5.02 -4.46
N MET A 27 6.85 5.84 -3.41
CA MET A 27 6.63 5.33 -2.05
C MET A 27 5.39 4.44 -1.97
N HIS A 28 4.28 4.84 -2.60
CA HIS A 28 3.05 4.04 -2.65
C HIS A 28 3.24 2.72 -3.41
N GLU A 29 3.89 2.77 -4.58
CA GLU A 29 4.16 1.57 -5.38
C GLU A 29 5.11 0.60 -4.65
N LEU A 30 6.12 1.13 -3.95
CA LEU A 30 7.04 0.32 -3.14
C LEU A 30 6.34 -0.35 -1.95
N ASP A 31 5.43 0.34 -1.28
CA ASP A 31 4.65 -0.24 -0.18
C ASP A 31 3.70 -1.34 -0.67
N THR A 32 3.04 -1.09 -1.81
CA THR A 32 2.15 -2.06 -2.46
C THR A 32 2.91 -3.32 -2.86
N THR A 33 4.05 -3.16 -3.53
CA THR A 33 4.89 -4.29 -3.96
C THR A 33 5.44 -5.08 -2.79
N ARG A 34 5.84 -4.41 -1.70
CA ARG A 34 6.22 -5.07 -0.44
C ARG A 34 5.08 -5.91 0.12
N THR A 35 3.88 -5.35 0.22
CA THR A 35 2.70 -6.05 0.74
C THR A 35 2.36 -7.29 -0.09
N LEU A 36 2.44 -7.17 -1.42
CA LEU A 36 2.22 -8.30 -2.33
C LEU A 36 3.28 -9.39 -2.14
N LEU A 37 4.54 -9.02 -1.96
CA LEU A 37 5.62 -9.97 -1.68
C LEU A 37 5.41 -10.69 -0.35
N GLU A 38 5.10 -9.95 0.72
CA GLU A 38 4.82 -10.54 2.04
C GLU A 38 3.62 -11.51 1.98
N SER A 39 2.56 -11.15 1.25
CA SER A 39 1.42 -12.03 1.01
C SER A 39 1.79 -13.28 0.22
N ALA A 40 2.58 -13.16 -0.84
CA ALA A 40 3.04 -14.31 -1.62
C ALA A 40 3.90 -15.26 -0.78
N LEU A 41 4.80 -14.72 0.05
CA LEU A 41 5.60 -15.51 0.99
C LEU A 41 4.73 -16.23 2.01
N ALA A 42 3.72 -15.56 2.58
CA ALA A 42 2.78 -16.18 3.50
C ALA A 42 2.01 -17.35 2.84
N GLN A 43 1.59 -17.17 1.59
CA GLN A 43 0.92 -18.23 0.82
C GLN A 43 1.84 -19.43 0.56
N LEU A 44 3.11 -19.19 0.22
CA LEU A 44 4.09 -20.26 0.04
C LEU A 44 4.35 -21.01 1.34
N HIS A 45 4.53 -20.31 2.47
CA HIS A 45 4.72 -20.95 3.77
C HIS A 45 3.51 -21.79 4.20
N MET A 46 2.29 -21.33 3.89
CA MET A 46 1.07 -22.10 4.13
C MET A 46 0.99 -23.34 3.22
N SER A 47 1.36 -23.21 1.95
CA SER A 47 1.41 -24.32 0.98
C SER A 47 2.45 -25.38 1.36
N THR A 48 3.58 -24.98 1.93
CA THR A 48 4.64 -25.90 2.40
C THR A 48 4.29 -26.58 3.72
N ARG A 49 3.27 -26.14 4.47
CA ARG A 49 2.86 -26.79 5.72
C ARG A 49 2.12 -28.10 5.39
N PRO A 50 2.65 -29.29 5.74
CA PRO A 50 1.94 -30.54 5.51
C PRO A 50 0.64 -30.54 6.30
N PRO A 51 -0.44 -31.13 5.77
CA PRO A 51 -1.70 -31.27 6.50
C PRO A 51 -1.41 -31.95 7.83
N SER A 52 -1.62 -31.22 8.91
CA SER A 52 -1.55 -31.75 10.26
C SER A 52 -2.80 -32.62 10.43
N TYR A 53 -2.72 -33.87 9.98
CA TYR A 53 -3.73 -34.87 10.29
C TYR A 53 -3.65 -35.14 11.80
N THR A 54 -4.31 -34.30 12.60
CA THR A 54 -4.68 -34.64 13.96
C THR A 54 -5.71 -35.75 13.87
N LEU A 55 -5.24 -37.00 13.93
CA LEU A 55 -6.06 -38.16 14.26
C LEU A 55 -6.71 -37.90 15.62
N HIS A 56 -8.02 -37.68 15.61
CA HIS A 56 -8.88 -37.64 16.79
C HIS A 56 -9.97 -38.68 16.62
#